data_AF-A0A1B6JDK9-F1
#
_entry.id   AF-A0A1B6JDK9-F1
#
_cell.length_a   1.000
_cell.length_b   1.000
_cell.length_c   1.000
_cell.angle_alpha   90.00
_cell.angle_beta   90.00
_cell.angle_gamma   90.00
#
_symmetry.space_group_name_H-M   'P 1'
#
loop_
_entity.id
_entity.type
_entity.pdbx_description
1 polymer ?
#
loop_
_entity_poly.entity_id
_entity_poly.type
_entity_poly.pdbx_seq_one_letter_code
_entity_poly.pdbx_strand_id
1 'polypeptide(L)'
;VATDYSLWKVTKRIKQPKIFTSPILKTDESWVKSSIEESEAFAEYFTSVFKSNDAFVNKEEVIHKYLDSPLQLDFPLRKFKPSEVCSIITHNLNPHTSPGCDSITGKILKELPRKVIIFLTFLFNAILRLEHKPLQFKRAQLIVVPKPGKPSPS
;
A
#
# COMPACT_ATOMS: atom_id res chain seq x y z
N VAL A 1 5.34 45.90 -7.16
CA VAL A 1 6.78 45.60 -7.05
C VAL A 1 6.95 44.10 -7.28
N ALA A 2 7.38 43.72 -8.48
CA ALA A 2 7.51 42.32 -8.90
C ALA A 2 8.84 41.76 -8.37
N THR A 3 8.81 40.67 -7.61
CA THR A 3 10.02 40.06 -7.06
C THR A 3 10.51 38.92 -7.96
N ASP A 4 11.78 39.05 -8.37
CA ASP A 4 12.61 38.19 -9.22
C ASP A 4 12.81 36.75 -8.70
N TYR A 5 11.73 35.98 -8.60
CA TYR A 5 11.81 34.53 -8.38
C TYR A 5 12.23 33.75 -9.65
N SER A 6 12.41 34.44 -10.79
CA SER A 6 12.74 33.85 -12.08
C SER A 6 14.21 33.40 -12.15
N LEU A 7 15.14 34.26 -11.73
CA LEU A 7 16.59 34.00 -11.83
C LEU A 7 17.03 32.82 -10.94
N TRP A 8 16.49 32.73 -9.73
CA TRP A 8 16.69 31.62 -8.81
C TRP A 8 16.17 30.29 -9.40
N LYS A 9 14.99 30.27 -10.01
CA LYS A 9 14.43 29.05 -10.64
C LYS A 9 15.28 28.61 -11.84
N VAL A 10 15.78 29.56 -12.64
CA VAL A 10 16.66 29.28 -13.78
C VAL A 10 17.99 28.70 -13.32
N THR A 11 18.67 29.34 -12.36
CA THR A 11 19.95 28.87 -11.83
C THR A 11 19.83 27.53 -11.11
N LYS A 12 18.72 27.28 -10.39
CA LYS A 12 18.45 25.99 -9.74
C LYS A 12 18.27 24.85 -10.75
N ARG A 13 17.57 25.09 -11.87
CA ARG A 13 17.43 24.10 -12.96
C ARG A 13 18.78 23.76 -13.60
N ILE A 14 19.63 24.77 -13.83
CA ILE A 14 20.95 24.58 -14.45
C ILE A 14 21.88 23.77 -13.54
N LYS A 15 21.82 24.01 -12.22
CA LYS A 15 22.65 23.31 -11.23
C LYS A 15 22.07 21.96 -10.79
N GLN A 16 20.85 21.60 -11.19
CA GLN A 16 20.26 20.33 -10.80
C GLN A 16 20.97 19.19 -11.55
N PRO A 17 21.52 18.19 -10.82
CA PRO A 17 22.08 17.01 -11.44
C PRO A 17 21.00 16.35 -12.32
N LYS A 18 21.31 16.15 -13.60
CA LYS A 18 20.45 15.33 -14.47
C LYS A 18 20.52 13.90 -13.95
N ILE A 19 19.44 13.45 -13.33
CA ILE A 19 19.30 12.05 -12.92
C ILE A 19 19.15 11.24 -14.21
N PHE A 20 20.17 10.46 -14.54
CA PHE A 20 20.09 9.49 -15.62
C PHE A 20 19.24 8.32 -15.14
N THR A 21 18.05 8.16 -15.70
CA THR A 21 17.27 6.94 -15.56
C THR A 21 17.90 5.90 -16.48
N SER A 22 18.42 4.81 -15.92
CA SER A 22 18.88 3.68 -16.72
C SER A 22 17.77 3.27 -17.69
N PRO A 23 18.06 3.11 -18.99
CA PRO A 23 17.04 2.69 -19.92
C PRO A 23 16.54 1.29 -19.53
N ILE A 24 15.22 1.09 -19.59
CA ILE A 24 14.58 -0.16 -19.22
C ILE A 24 14.52 -1.03 -20.48
N LEU A 25 14.99 -2.26 -20.34
CA LEU A 25 14.90 -3.28 -21.39
C LEU A 25 13.61 -4.06 -21.17
N LYS A 26 12.83 -4.23 -22.24
CA LYS A 26 11.67 -5.10 -22.26
C LYS A 26 12.09 -6.57 -22.39
N THR A 27 11.14 -7.47 -22.21
CA THR A 27 11.34 -8.92 -22.39
C THR A 27 11.70 -9.30 -23.83
N ASP A 28 11.34 -8.46 -24.81
CA ASP A 28 11.66 -8.63 -26.24
C ASP A 28 13.02 -8.02 -26.64
N GLU A 29 13.86 -7.69 -25.66
CA GLU A 29 15.17 -7.03 -25.83
C GLU A 29 15.10 -5.63 -26.47
N SER A 30 13.91 -5.06 -26.62
CA SER A 30 13.75 -3.69 -27.08
C SER A 30 13.82 -2.69 -25.92
N TRP A 31 14.30 -1.48 -26.22
CA TRP A 31 14.34 -0.39 -25.24
C TRP A 31 12.96 0.27 -25.10
N VAL A 32 12.57 0.53 -23.86
CA VAL A 32 11.37 1.31 -23.53
C VAL A 32 11.51 2.75 -24.02
N LYS A 33 10.48 3.26 -24.72
CA LYS A 33 10.50 4.61 -25.32
C LYS A 33 9.51 5.59 -24.69
N SER A 34 8.58 5.11 -23.88
CA SER A 34 7.54 5.92 -23.24
C SER A 34 7.27 5.51 -21.80
N SER A 35 6.67 6.40 -21.00
CA SER A 35 6.28 6.10 -19.63
C SER A 35 5.21 5.01 -19.53
N ILE A 36 4.42 4.82 -20.59
CA ILE A 36 3.41 3.75 -20.67
C ILE A 36 4.12 2.41 -20.85
N GLU A 37 5.03 2.33 -21.83
CA GLU A 37 5.85 1.14 -22.06
C GLU A 37 6.71 0.78 -20.84
N GLU A 38 7.18 1.78 -20.08
CA GLU A 38 7.88 1.59 -18.81
C GLU A 38 6.99 0.90 -17.77
N SER A 39 5.77 1.40 -17.60
CA SER A 39 4.80 0.82 -16.68
C SER A 39 4.42 -0.60 -17.07
N GLU A 40 4.28 -0.88 -18.36
CA GLU A 40 3.97 -2.21 -18.89
C GLU A 40 5.13 -3.18 -18.65
N ALA A 41 6.36 -2.78 -18.96
CA ALA A 41 7.56 -3.58 -18.70
C ALA A 41 7.70 -3.93 -17.22
N PHE A 42 7.44 -2.98 -16.32
CA PHE A 42 7.40 -3.25 -14.88
C PHE A 42 6.27 -4.22 -14.52
N ALA A 43 5.05 -4.03 -15.03
CA ALA A 43 3.92 -4.89 -14.73
C ALA A 43 4.19 -6.34 -15.15
N GLU A 44 4.77 -6.56 -16.33
CA GLU A 44 5.17 -7.87 -16.83
C GLU A 44 6.22 -8.51 -15.91
N TYR A 45 7.29 -7.77 -15.60
CA TYR A 45 8.33 -8.23 -14.68
C TYR A 45 7.75 -8.62 -13.31
N PHE A 46 6.96 -7.75 -12.69
CA PHE A 46 6.40 -8.01 -11.36
C PHE A 46 5.40 -9.17 -11.36
N THR A 47 4.64 -9.36 -12.44
CA THR A 47 3.78 -10.53 -12.61
C THR A 47 4.60 -11.82 -12.68
N SER A 48 5.78 -11.76 -13.32
CA SER A 48 6.67 -12.93 -13.41
C SER A 48 7.29 -13.30 -12.05
N VAL A 49 7.58 -12.30 -11.20
CA VAL A 49 8.26 -12.46 -9.91
C VAL A 49 7.27 -12.80 -8.78
N PHE A 50 6.13 -12.12 -8.71
CA PHE A 50 5.12 -12.31 -7.66
C PHE A 50 4.11 -13.40 -8.02
N LYS A 51 4.61 -14.61 -8.27
CA LYS A 51 3.76 -15.79 -8.45
C LYS A 51 3.40 -16.41 -7.11
N SER A 52 2.25 -17.09 -7.07
CA SER A 52 1.83 -17.85 -5.88
C SER A 52 2.90 -18.91 -5.57
N ASN A 53 3.26 -19.03 -4.30
CA ASN A 53 4.25 -20.02 -3.88
C ASN A 53 3.58 -21.38 -3.70
N ASP A 54 3.84 -22.33 -4.60
CA ASP A 54 3.26 -23.68 -4.57
C ASP A 54 3.59 -24.45 -3.27
N ALA A 55 4.64 -24.07 -2.55
CA ALA A 55 4.98 -24.66 -1.26
C ALA A 55 3.90 -24.47 -0.16
N PHE A 56 2.98 -23.50 -0.33
CA PHE A 56 1.85 -23.29 0.59
C PHE A 56 0.65 -24.19 0.30
N VAL A 57 0.42 -24.58 -0.96
CA VAL A 57 -0.73 -25.39 -1.38
C VAL A 57 -0.76 -26.73 -0.64
N ASN A 58 0.40 -27.35 -0.44
CA ASN A 58 0.53 -28.62 0.29
C ASN A 58 0.24 -28.51 1.80
N LYS A 59 0.19 -27.29 2.37
CA LYS A 59 -0.11 -27.06 3.79
C LYS A 59 -1.52 -26.57 4.03
N GLU A 60 -2.20 -26.08 3.00
CA GLU A 60 -3.57 -25.57 3.12
C GLU A 60 -4.52 -26.65 3.61
N GLU A 61 -4.44 -27.87 3.07
CA GLU A 61 -5.29 -28.98 3.49
C GLU A 61 -5.07 -29.37 4.96
N VAL A 62 -3.82 -29.38 5.43
CA VAL A 62 -3.47 -29.64 6.84
C VAL A 62 -4.00 -28.52 7.75
N ILE A 63 -3.89 -27.26 7.32
CA ILE A 63 -4.39 -26.10 8.05
C ILE A 63 -5.92 -26.15 8.13
N HIS A 64 -6.61 -26.41 7.02
CA HIS A 64 -8.07 -26.53 7.00
C HIS A 64 -8.55 -27.66 7.90
N LYS A 65 -7.92 -28.83 7.84
CA LYS A 65 -8.24 -29.95 8.74
C LYS A 65 -8.02 -29.61 10.21
N TYR A 66 -6.99 -28.82 10.54
CA TYR A 66 -6.78 -28.33 11.90
C TYR A 66 -7.86 -27.33 12.32
N LEU A 67 -8.19 -26.35 11.48
CA LEU A 67 -9.20 -25.33 11.73
C LEU A 67 -10.63 -25.89 11.83
N ASP A 68 -10.93 -26.97 11.12
CA ASP A 68 -12.23 -27.66 11.17
C ASP A 68 -12.32 -28.70 12.31
N SER A 69 -11.24 -28.86 13.10
CA SER A 69 -11.22 -29.82 14.20
C SER A 69 -12.20 -29.38 15.31
N PRO A 70 -13.06 -30.29 15.80
CA PRO A 70 -14.01 -29.96 16.85
C PRO A 70 -13.30 -29.65 18.17
N LEU A 71 -13.91 -28.80 19.00
CA LEU A 71 -13.44 -28.43 20.36
C LEU A 71 -12.15 -27.61 20.41
N GLN A 72 -11.89 -26.75 19.42
CA GLN A 72 -10.93 -25.65 19.60
C GLN A 72 -11.44 -24.70 20.68
N LEU A 73 -10.96 -24.90 21.91
CA LEU A 73 -11.26 -24.07 23.07
C LEU A 73 -10.48 -22.76 22.97
N ASP A 74 -10.87 -21.91 22.03
CA ASP A 74 -10.35 -20.55 21.96
C ASP A 74 -11.30 -19.57 22.66
N PHE A 75 -10.71 -18.69 23.45
CA PHE A 75 -11.46 -17.61 24.08
C PHE A 75 -11.94 -16.64 23.00
N PRO A 76 -13.18 -16.10 23.12
CA PRO A 76 -13.67 -15.14 22.16
C PRO A 76 -12.72 -13.94 22.11
N LEU A 77 -12.37 -13.52 20.89
CA LEU A 77 -11.49 -12.39 20.68
C LEU A 77 -12.01 -11.14 21.40
N ARG A 78 -11.09 -10.44 22.07
CA ARG A 78 -11.43 -9.21 22.79
C ARG A 78 -11.96 -8.17 21.80
N LYS A 79 -13.20 -7.72 22.02
CA LYS A 79 -13.84 -6.69 21.20
C LYS A 79 -13.15 -5.33 21.39
N PHE A 80 -13.11 -4.55 20.31
CA PHE A 80 -12.72 -3.15 20.33
C PHE A 80 -13.81 -2.28 20.95
N LYS A 81 -13.38 -1.26 21.70
CA LYS A 81 -14.24 -0.19 22.24
C LYS A 81 -14.19 1.03 21.31
N PRO A 82 -15.27 1.82 21.21
CA PRO A 82 -15.26 3.06 20.43
C PRO A 82 -14.19 4.05 20.87
N SER A 83 -13.84 4.07 22.17
CA SER A 83 -12.76 4.90 22.71
C SER A 83 -11.38 4.50 22.18
N GLU A 84 -11.13 3.19 22.01
CA GLU A 84 -9.87 2.67 21.47
C GLU A 84 -9.75 3.05 19.98
N VAL A 85 -10.82 2.82 19.21
CA VAL A 85 -10.87 3.18 17.78
C VAL A 85 -10.68 4.69 17.60
N CYS A 86 -11.37 5.49 18.40
CA CYS A 86 -11.21 6.95 18.40
C CYS A 86 -9.76 7.34 18.69
N SER A 87 -9.16 6.79 19.76
CA SER A 87 -7.78 7.11 20.16
C SER A 87 -6.77 6.79 19.06
N ILE A 88 -6.92 5.66 18.38
CA ILE A 88 -6.04 5.27 17.28
C ILE A 88 -6.15 6.29 16.14
N ILE A 89 -7.37 6.64 15.74
CA ILE A 89 -7.62 7.56 14.62
C ILE A 89 -7.08 8.96 14.93
N THR A 90 -7.30 9.47 16.14
CA THR A 90 -6.93 10.84 16.51
C THR A 90 -5.43 10.98 16.78
N HIS A 91 -4.86 10.07 17.58
CA HIS A 91 -3.50 10.22 18.11
C HIS A 91 -2.45 9.39 17.38
N ASN A 92 -2.77 8.16 16.95
CA ASN A 92 -1.76 7.23 16.43
C ASN A 92 -1.67 7.23 14.90
N LEU A 93 -2.73 7.63 14.21
CA LEU A 93 -2.77 7.68 12.76
C LEU A 93 -1.96 8.86 12.21
N ASN A 94 -1.03 8.60 11.30
CA ASN A 94 -0.33 9.63 10.55
C ASN A 94 -1.23 10.14 9.40
N PRO A 95 -1.61 11.43 9.35
CA PRO A 95 -2.50 11.95 8.31
C PRO A 95 -1.83 12.09 6.93
N HIS A 96 -0.50 11.99 6.87
CA HIS A 96 0.30 12.14 5.64
C HIS A 96 0.61 10.81 4.94
N THR A 97 0.00 9.70 5.38
CA THR A 97 0.12 8.44 4.66
C THR A 97 -0.63 8.53 3.33
N SER A 98 -0.10 7.85 2.31
CA SER A 98 -0.78 7.70 1.03
C SER A 98 -2.15 7.04 1.23
N PRO A 99 -3.19 7.46 0.48
CA PRO A 99 -4.48 6.79 0.52
C PRO A 99 -4.37 5.34 0.01
N GLY A 100 -5.30 4.50 0.45
CA GLY A 100 -5.49 3.17 -0.13
C GLY A 100 -6.21 3.24 -1.49
N CYS A 101 -6.57 2.07 -2.03
CA CYS A 101 -7.31 1.97 -3.30
C CYS A 101 -8.66 2.70 -3.30
N ASP A 102 -9.25 2.90 -2.11
CA ASP A 102 -10.51 3.61 -1.89
C ASP A 102 -10.36 5.13 -1.81
N SER A 103 -9.14 5.66 -1.96
CA SER A 103 -8.82 7.09 -1.84
C SER A 103 -9.10 7.69 -0.45
N ILE A 104 -9.34 6.87 0.59
CA ILE A 104 -9.54 7.35 1.96
C ILE A 104 -8.19 7.68 2.57
N THR A 105 -7.96 8.96 2.84
CA THR A 105 -6.71 9.45 3.45
C THR A 105 -6.79 9.45 4.97
N GLY A 106 -5.61 9.44 5.63
CA GLY A 106 -5.54 9.59 7.08
C GLY A 106 -6.15 10.92 7.57
N LYS A 107 -6.10 11.98 6.75
CA LYS A 107 -6.76 13.25 7.04
C LYS A 107 -8.28 13.11 7.10
N ILE A 108 -8.89 12.42 6.14
CA ILE A 108 -10.34 12.15 6.15
C ILE A 108 -10.73 11.38 7.41
N LEU A 109 -9.92 10.37 7.79
CA LEU A 109 -10.18 9.58 8.99
C LEU A 109 -10.18 10.43 10.27
N LYS A 110 -9.31 11.44 10.38
CA LYS A 110 -9.27 12.35 11.54
C LYS A 110 -10.48 13.28 11.63
N GLU A 111 -11.12 13.60 10.52
CA GLU A 111 -12.30 14.47 10.45
C GLU A 111 -13.63 13.69 10.59
N LEU A 112 -13.58 12.39 10.89
CA LEU A 112 -14.78 11.57 10.96
C LEU A 112 -15.70 11.99 12.12
N PRO A 113 -17.02 12.09 11.89
CA PRO A 113 -17.96 12.32 12.96
C PRO A 113 -18.04 11.09 13.88
N ARG A 114 -18.37 11.32 15.16
CA ARG A 114 -18.47 10.27 16.19
C ARG A 114 -19.35 9.08 15.78
N LYS A 115 -20.43 9.32 15.03
CA LYS A 115 -21.31 8.25 14.52
C LYS A 115 -20.56 7.25 13.64
N VAL A 116 -19.63 7.72 12.82
CA VAL A 116 -18.83 6.85 11.94
C VAL A 116 -17.81 6.06 12.75
N ILE A 117 -17.21 6.64 13.79
CA ILE A 117 -16.32 5.90 14.72
C ILE A 117 -17.06 4.72 15.36
N ILE A 118 -18.31 4.94 15.79
CA ILE A 118 -19.17 3.89 16.35
C ILE A 118 -19.43 2.81 15.30
N PHE A 119 -19.78 3.20 14.07
CA PHE A 119 -20.00 2.26 12.97
C PHE A 119 -18.76 1.42 12.65
N LEU A 120 -17.59 2.04 12.55
CA LEU A 120 -16.31 1.34 12.35
C LEU A 120 -16.04 0.34 13.47
N THR A 121 -16.33 0.71 14.72
CA THR A 121 -16.18 -0.21 15.86
C THR A 121 -17.07 -1.44 15.71
N PHE A 122 -18.33 -1.26 15.28
CA PHE A 122 -19.22 -2.39 14.99
C PHE A 122 -18.71 -3.26 13.86
N LEU A 123 -18.23 -2.65 12.78
CA LEU A 123 -17.66 -3.35 11.63
C LEU A 123 -16.44 -4.19 12.02
N PHE A 124 -15.48 -3.62 12.76
CA PHE A 124 -14.29 -4.35 13.21
C PHE A 124 -14.64 -5.49 14.16
N ASN A 125 -15.58 -5.28 15.07
CA ASN A 125 -16.04 -6.34 15.97
C ASN A 125 -16.81 -7.44 15.23
N ALA A 126 -17.54 -7.11 14.17
CA ALA A 126 -18.19 -8.11 13.32
C ALA A 126 -17.14 -8.93 12.55
N ILE A 127 -16.11 -8.28 12.02
CA ILE A 127 -14.96 -8.93 11.37
C ILE A 127 -14.28 -9.91 12.32
N LEU A 128 -13.98 -9.50 13.56
CA LEU A 128 -13.38 -10.40 14.57
C LEU A 128 -14.30 -11.58 14.90
N ARG A 129 -15.60 -11.33 15.08
CA ARG A 129 -16.57 -12.40 15.41
C ARG A 129 -16.74 -13.42 14.29
N LEU A 130 -16.67 -12.97 13.04
CA LEU A 130 -16.82 -13.82 11.85
C LEU A 130 -15.48 -14.42 11.40
N GLU A 131 -14.37 -14.02 12.02
CA GLU A 131 -13.00 -14.37 11.61
C GLU A 131 -12.74 -14.10 10.12
N HIS A 132 -13.48 -13.14 9.55
CA HIS A 132 -13.51 -12.89 8.13
C HIS A 132 -12.37 -11.94 7.73
N LYS A 133 -11.54 -12.35 6.77
CA LYS A 133 -10.51 -11.47 6.20
C LYS A 133 -11.04 -10.82 4.92
N PRO A 134 -11.19 -9.49 4.86
CA PRO A 134 -11.62 -8.80 3.64
C PRO A 134 -10.72 -9.15 2.46
N LEU A 135 -11.32 -9.41 1.29
CA LEU A 135 -10.56 -9.75 0.09
C LEU A 135 -9.59 -8.63 -0.32
N GLN A 136 -9.94 -7.38 0.00
CA GLN A 136 -9.12 -6.21 -0.23
C GLN A 136 -7.76 -6.31 0.47
N PHE A 137 -7.65 -7.01 1.60
CA PHE A 137 -6.36 -7.21 2.29
C PHE A 137 -5.45 -8.19 1.55
N LYS A 138 -5.98 -9.00 0.63
CA LYS A 138 -5.20 -9.87 -0.26
C LYS A 138 -4.81 -9.18 -1.57
N ARG A 139 -5.31 -7.96 -1.82
CA ARG A 139 -4.98 -7.18 -3.01
C ARG A 139 -3.87 -6.18 -2.68
N ALA A 140 -2.80 -6.20 -3.45
CA ALA A 140 -1.72 -5.22 -3.36
C ALA A 140 -1.76 -4.31 -4.60
N GLN A 141 -1.57 -3.01 -4.39
CA GLN A 141 -1.29 -2.06 -5.46
C GLN A 141 0.21 -1.75 -5.44
N LEU A 142 0.86 -1.93 -6.59
CA LEU A 142 2.28 -1.65 -6.71
C LEU A 142 2.48 -0.24 -7.29
N ILE A 143 3.26 0.58 -6.58
CA ILE A 143 3.66 1.90 -7.03
C ILE A 143 5.18 1.93 -7.06
N VAL A 144 5.76 2.04 -8.25
CA VAL A 144 7.22 2.08 -8.44
C VAL A 144 7.69 3.51 -8.21
N VAL A 145 8.53 3.70 -7.17
CA VAL A 145 9.13 5.00 -6.86
C VAL A 145 10.65 4.90 -6.99
N PRO A 146 11.30 5.72 -7.84
CA PRO A 146 12.75 5.72 -7.96
C PRO A 146 13.38 6.14 -6.63
N LYS A 147 14.40 5.39 -6.18
CA LYS A 147 15.15 5.75 -4.97
C LYS A 147 15.92 7.07 -5.21
N PRO A 148 15.83 8.04 -4.30
CA PRO A 148 16.62 9.28 -4.42
C PRO A 148 18.12 8.98 -4.26
N GLY A 149 18.95 9.68 -5.03
CA GLY A 149 20.42 9.67 -4.85
C GLY A 149 21.15 8.47 -5.43
N LYS A 150 20.53 7.64 -6.29
CA LYS A 150 21.30 6.65 -7.05
C LYS A 150 22.24 7.38 -8.03
N PRO A 151 23.55 7.07 -8.04
CA PRO A 151 24.43 7.57 -9.08
C PRO A 151 23.95 7.06 -10.44
N SER A 152 24.14 7.86 -11.49
CA SER A 152 23.92 7.39 -12.85
C SER A 152 24.76 6.13 -13.09
N PRO A 153 24.22 5.06 -13.69
CA PRO A 153 25.05 3.97 -14.16
C PRO A 153 26.15 4.58 -15.05
N SER A 154 27.40 4.29 -14.68
CA SER A 154 28.61 4.67 -15.39
C SER A 154 28.66 4.07 -16.78
#